data_AF-A0A3B0V044-F1
#
_entry.id   AF-A0A3B0V044-F1
#
_cell.length_a   1.000
_cell.length_b   1.000
_cell.length_c   1.000
_cell.angle_alpha   90.00
_cell.angle_beta   90.00
_cell.angle_gamma   90.00
#
_symmetry.space_group_name_H-M   'P 1'
#
loop_
_entity.id
_entity.type
_entity.pdbx_description
1 polymer ?
#
loop_
_entity_poly.entity_id
_entity_poly.type
_entity_poly.pdbx_seq_one_letter_code
_entity_poly.pdbx_strand_id
1 'polypeptide(L)'
;MGIYENNRLVKAVQEKAVAEVIRLLGLVAPSDVTLEHDNTLLHLICRICRPAQKDYENGRPIIELLIKQGLDVNSVNDDGQTPLHIAAYYGCGIGVELLVENGADINAKDKWGKTPLHNAAYKHDYEIASFLVSGGADVNATNNDGETPSDTISNYNHRMARDLKDKMKKLLTEDDDS
;
A
#
# COMPACT_ATOMS: atom_id res chain seq x y z
N MET A 1 -11.23 17.10 -22.87
CA MET A 1 -11.21 15.64 -22.64
C MET A 1 -12.19 15.38 -21.52
N GLY A 2 -13.17 14.49 -21.70
CA GLY A 2 -14.44 14.57 -20.99
C GLY A 2 -14.48 13.82 -19.66
N ILE A 3 -15.40 14.23 -18.80
CA ILE A 3 -15.84 13.49 -17.59
C ILE A 3 -16.18 12.02 -17.93
N TYR A 4 -16.58 11.77 -19.17
CA TYR A 4 -16.91 10.44 -19.69
C TYR A 4 -15.71 9.49 -19.73
N GLU A 5 -14.58 9.89 -20.32
CA GLU A 5 -13.39 9.04 -20.39
C GLU A 5 -12.79 8.80 -19.00
N ASN A 6 -12.82 9.81 -18.12
CA ASN A 6 -12.41 9.67 -16.72
C ASN A 6 -13.20 8.56 -16.02
N ASN A 7 -14.53 8.66 -16.03
CA ASN A 7 -15.40 7.70 -15.34
C ASN A 7 -15.24 6.27 -15.90
N ARG A 8 -15.00 6.13 -17.20
CA ARG A 8 -14.73 4.83 -17.82
C ARG A 8 -13.40 4.24 -17.37
N LEU A 9 -12.34 5.05 -17.26
CA LEU A 9 -11.03 4.57 -16.82
C LEU A 9 -11.07 4.13 -15.36
N VAL A 10 -11.70 4.93 -14.49
CA VAL A 10 -11.91 4.56 -13.08
C VAL A 10 -12.67 3.24 -12.98
N LYS A 11 -13.75 3.08 -13.75
CA LYS A 11 -14.51 1.84 -13.79
C LYS A 11 -13.68 0.65 -14.31
N ALA A 12 -12.90 0.84 -15.36
CA ALA A 12 -12.04 -0.22 -15.90
C ALA A 12 -10.98 -0.69 -14.89
N VAL A 13 -10.41 0.23 -14.10
CA VAL A 13 -9.50 -0.12 -13.00
C VAL A 13 -10.23 -0.88 -11.89
N GLN A 14 -11.44 -0.45 -11.52
CA GLN A 14 -12.29 -1.15 -10.53
C GLN A 14 -12.65 -2.58 -10.95
N GLU A 15 -12.99 -2.75 -12.23
CA GLU A 15 -13.30 -4.05 -12.84
C GLU A 15 -12.05 -4.86 -13.19
N LYS A 16 -10.85 -4.31 -12.94
CA LYS A 16 -9.55 -4.92 -13.27
C LYS A 16 -9.46 -5.34 -14.75
N ALA A 17 -10.10 -4.58 -15.63
CA ALA A 17 -10.18 -4.83 -17.07
C ALA A 17 -8.90 -4.33 -17.77
N VAL A 18 -7.81 -5.10 -17.67
CA VAL A 18 -6.46 -4.72 -18.16
C VAL A 18 -6.47 -4.15 -19.58
N ALA A 19 -7.16 -4.81 -20.52
CA ALA A 19 -7.23 -4.36 -21.91
C ALA A 19 -7.91 -2.99 -22.08
N GLU A 20 -8.98 -2.74 -21.31
CA GLU A 20 -9.68 -1.45 -21.36
C GLU A 20 -8.89 -0.36 -20.63
N VAL A 21 -8.19 -0.69 -19.54
CA VAL A 21 -7.24 0.24 -18.87
C VAL A 21 -6.15 0.67 -19.84
N ILE A 22 -5.50 -0.27 -20.55
CA ILE A 22 -4.48 0.05 -21.56
C ILE A 22 -5.07 0.96 -22.65
N ARG A 23 -6.25 0.62 -23.18
CA ARG A 23 -6.91 1.39 -24.24
C ARG A 23 -7.21 2.82 -23.78
N LEU A 24 -7.70 2.99 -22.56
CA LEU A 24 -8.09 4.29 -22.02
C LEU A 24 -6.89 5.13 -21.58
N LEU A 25 -5.81 4.52 -21.08
CA LEU A 25 -4.56 5.23 -20.79
C LEU A 25 -3.84 5.73 -22.06
N GLY A 26 -4.10 5.14 -23.22
CA GLY A 26 -3.70 5.70 -24.51
C GLY A 26 -4.47 6.96 -24.92
N LEU A 27 -5.59 7.26 -24.24
CA LEU A 27 -6.46 8.41 -24.52
C LEU A 27 -6.42 9.47 -23.42
N VAL A 28 -6.15 9.07 -22.18
CA VAL A 28 -6.18 9.92 -20.98
C VAL A 28 -4.88 9.71 -20.21
N ALA A 29 -4.14 10.79 -19.99
CA ALA A 29 -2.97 10.72 -19.12
C ALA A 29 -3.43 10.40 -17.68
N PRO A 30 -2.76 9.50 -16.97
CA PRO A 30 -3.18 9.17 -15.61
C PRO A 30 -3.19 10.35 -14.64
N SER A 31 -2.37 11.38 -14.88
CA SER A 31 -2.35 12.64 -14.11
C SER A 31 -3.62 13.45 -14.26
N ASP A 32 -4.36 13.25 -15.34
CA ASP A 32 -5.60 13.98 -15.65
C ASP A 32 -6.84 13.28 -15.05
N VAL A 33 -6.63 12.12 -14.39
CA VAL A 33 -7.70 11.36 -13.76
C VAL A 33 -8.04 11.97 -12.42
N THR A 34 -9.28 12.41 -12.27
CA THR A 34 -9.80 12.94 -11.00
C THR A 34 -10.50 11.84 -10.23
N LEU A 35 -10.06 11.57 -9.00
CA LEU A 35 -10.74 10.72 -8.03
C LEU A 35 -11.17 11.55 -6.81
N GLU A 36 -11.99 10.95 -5.94
CA GLU A 36 -12.32 11.55 -4.65
C GLU A 36 -11.11 11.53 -3.70
N HIS A 37 -11.02 12.53 -2.83
CA HIS A 37 -10.02 12.65 -1.76
C HIS A 37 -8.56 12.69 -2.24
N ASP A 38 -8.28 13.28 -3.41
CA ASP A 38 -6.94 13.32 -4.03
C ASP A 38 -6.29 11.94 -4.21
N ASN A 39 -7.09 10.88 -4.31
CA ASN A 39 -6.56 9.56 -4.63
C ASN A 39 -6.01 9.53 -6.06
N THR A 40 -4.90 8.82 -6.24
CA THR A 40 -4.42 8.44 -7.58
C THR A 40 -4.95 7.06 -7.98
N LEU A 41 -4.77 6.68 -9.25
CA LEU A 41 -5.11 5.32 -9.70
C LEU A 41 -4.33 4.23 -8.93
N LEU A 42 -3.13 4.53 -8.43
CA LEU A 42 -2.36 3.62 -7.56
C LEU A 42 -3.08 3.38 -6.23
N HIS A 43 -3.61 4.43 -5.58
CA HIS A 43 -4.44 4.27 -4.38
C HIS A 43 -5.66 3.39 -4.65
N LEU A 44 -6.35 3.62 -5.77
CA LEU A 44 -7.53 2.87 -6.14
C LEU A 44 -7.25 1.38 -6.34
N ILE A 45 -6.22 1.03 -7.12
CA ILE A 45 -5.93 -0.38 -7.43
C ILE A 45 -5.41 -1.13 -6.19
N CYS A 46 -4.59 -0.49 -5.35
CA CYS A 46 -4.10 -1.05 -4.08
C CYS A 46 -5.24 -1.33 -3.09
N ARG A 47 -6.32 -0.53 -3.13
CA ARG A 47 -7.50 -0.73 -2.29
C ARG A 47 -8.29 -2.00 -2.65
N ILE A 48 -8.33 -2.36 -3.93
CA ILE A 48 -9.22 -3.41 -4.46
C ILE A 48 -8.50 -4.71 -4.83
N CYS A 49 -7.16 -4.70 -4.95
CA CYS A 49 -6.37 -5.88 -5.22
C CYS A 49 -6.10 -6.68 -3.93
N ARG A 50 -7.13 -7.41 -3.46
CA ARG A 50 -7.02 -8.29 -2.28
C ARG A 50 -6.85 -9.77 -2.67
N PRO A 51 -6.04 -10.56 -1.94
CA PRO A 51 -5.76 -11.97 -2.24
C PRO A 51 -6.99 -12.90 -2.13
N ALA A 52 -8.03 -12.51 -1.38
CA ALA A 52 -9.25 -13.30 -1.25
C ALA A 52 -10.16 -13.28 -2.51
N GLN A 53 -9.76 -12.58 -3.59
CA GLN A 53 -10.55 -12.48 -4.82
C GLN A 53 -9.92 -13.26 -5.95
N LYS A 54 -10.75 -13.96 -6.73
CA LYS A 54 -10.35 -14.79 -7.89
C LYS A 54 -9.60 -14.00 -8.96
N ASP A 55 -9.79 -12.69 -9.02
CA ASP A 55 -9.23 -11.80 -10.05
C ASP A 55 -7.95 -11.07 -9.57
N TYR A 56 -7.23 -11.66 -8.61
CA TYR A 56 -5.96 -11.16 -8.04
C TYR A 56 -4.89 -10.93 -9.12
N GLU A 57 -4.85 -11.79 -10.14
CA GLU A 57 -3.83 -11.81 -11.18
C GLU A 57 -3.84 -10.56 -12.07
N ASN A 58 -5.00 -9.91 -12.25
CA ASN A 58 -5.12 -8.72 -13.09
C ASN A 58 -4.67 -7.42 -12.39
N GLY A 59 -4.42 -7.44 -11.08
CA GLY A 59 -3.94 -6.27 -10.34
C GLY A 59 -2.49 -5.92 -10.68
N ARG A 60 -1.62 -6.93 -10.80
CA ARG A 60 -0.18 -6.75 -11.08
C ARG A 60 0.07 -5.99 -12.39
N PRO A 61 -0.48 -6.40 -13.55
CA PRO A 61 -0.25 -5.69 -14.80
C PRO A 61 -0.74 -4.24 -14.77
N ILE A 62 -1.81 -3.96 -14.04
CA ILE A 62 -2.34 -2.59 -13.90
C ILE A 62 -1.39 -1.73 -13.07
N ILE A 63 -0.90 -2.23 -11.94
CA ILE A 63 0.06 -1.50 -11.08
C ILE A 63 1.35 -1.21 -11.84
N GLU A 64 1.95 -2.23 -12.47
CA GLU A 64 3.18 -2.07 -13.27
C GLU A 64 2.98 -1.07 -14.42
N LEU A 65 1.83 -1.13 -15.10
CA LEU A 65 1.50 -0.19 -16.17
C LEU A 65 1.40 1.25 -15.64
N LEU A 66 0.68 1.46 -14.54
CA LEU A 66 0.54 2.79 -13.94
C LEU A 66 1.91 3.36 -13.54
N ILE A 67 2.75 2.58 -12.86
CA ILE A 67 4.11 3.02 -12.51
C ILE A 67 4.92 3.37 -13.77
N LYS A 68 4.84 2.55 -14.82
CA LYS A 68 5.50 2.81 -16.12
C LYS A 68 4.98 4.06 -16.82
N GLN A 69 3.72 4.45 -16.60
CA GLN A 69 3.14 5.70 -17.09
C GLN A 69 3.55 6.93 -16.25
N GLY A 70 4.44 6.75 -15.26
CA GLY A 70 5.02 7.84 -14.49
C GLY A 70 4.20 8.30 -13.29
N LEU A 71 3.25 7.50 -12.81
CA LEU A 71 2.59 7.81 -11.53
C LEU A 71 3.62 7.69 -10.40
N ASP A 72 3.67 8.74 -9.59
CA ASP A 72 4.50 8.75 -8.40
C ASP A 72 3.95 7.77 -7.35
N VAL A 73 4.75 6.76 -7.02
CA VAL A 73 4.45 5.72 -6.02
C VAL A 73 4.35 6.29 -4.60
N ASN A 74 4.85 7.51 -4.37
CA ASN A 74 4.81 8.23 -3.10
C ASN A 74 3.78 9.37 -3.09
N SER A 75 2.92 9.49 -4.11
CA SER A 75 1.81 10.44 -4.11
C SER A 75 0.97 10.28 -2.85
N VAL A 76 0.53 11.38 -2.24
CA VAL A 76 -0.31 11.35 -1.05
C VAL A 76 -1.73 11.81 -1.38
N ASN A 77 -2.72 11.17 -0.76
CA ASN A 77 -4.12 11.59 -0.81
C ASN A 77 -4.44 12.65 0.26
N ASP A 78 -5.71 13.04 0.39
CA ASP A 78 -6.17 14.02 1.39
C ASP A 78 -5.89 13.60 2.84
N ASP A 79 -5.65 12.34 3.12
CA ASP A 79 -5.32 11.84 4.45
C ASP A 79 -3.80 11.74 4.68
N GLY A 80 -2.99 12.19 3.71
CA GLY A 80 -1.54 12.02 3.71
C GLY A 80 -1.10 10.59 3.44
N GLN A 81 -2.01 9.71 3.02
CA GLN A 81 -1.70 8.30 2.79
C GLN A 81 -1.09 8.12 1.41
N THR A 82 -0.04 7.31 1.32
CA THR A 82 0.53 6.85 0.05
C THR A 82 -0.19 5.58 -0.44
N PRO A 83 -0.01 5.16 -1.71
CA PRO A 83 -0.47 3.87 -2.19
C PRO A 83 0.00 2.69 -1.31
N LEU A 84 1.19 2.79 -0.71
CA LEU A 84 1.73 1.75 0.18
C LEU A 84 0.94 1.65 1.50
N HIS A 85 0.48 2.77 2.05
CA HIS A 85 -0.43 2.77 3.21
C HIS A 85 -1.74 2.04 2.89
N ILE A 86 -2.32 2.32 1.72
CA ILE A 86 -3.55 1.69 1.26
C ILE A 86 -3.32 0.20 1.02
N ALA A 87 -2.23 -0.18 0.34
CA ALA A 87 -1.90 -1.57 0.07
C ALA A 87 -1.77 -2.38 1.37
N ALA A 88 -1.05 -1.85 2.35
CA ALA A 88 -0.88 -2.48 3.66
C ALA A 88 -2.20 -2.61 4.43
N TYR A 89 -3.06 -1.59 4.40
CA TYR A 89 -4.35 -1.63 5.10
C TYR A 89 -5.37 -2.57 4.45
N TYR A 90 -5.35 -2.68 3.12
CA TYR A 90 -6.31 -3.52 2.39
C TYR A 90 -5.81 -4.95 2.18
N GLY A 91 -4.57 -5.28 2.58
CA GLY A 91 -4.01 -6.63 2.40
C GLY A 91 -3.54 -6.90 0.96
N CYS A 92 -3.13 -5.87 0.22
CA CYS A 92 -2.69 -5.98 -1.16
C CYS A 92 -1.22 -6.38 -1.25
N GLY A 93 -0.91 -7.68 -1.11
CA GLY A 93 0.45 -8.20 -1.15
C GLY A 93 1.24 -7.79 -2.41
N ILE A 94 0.71 -8.05 -3.61
CA ILE A 94 1.31 -7.58 -4.89
C ILE A 94 1.57 -6.07 -4.88
N GLY A 95 0.63 -5.28 -4.36
CA GLY A 95 0.78 -3.83 -4.30
C GLY A 95 1.94 -3.41 -3.41
N VAL A 96 2.05 -4.03 -2.23
CA VAL A 96 3.18 -3.79 -1.32
C VAL A 96 4.50 -4.14 -1.99
N GLU A 97 4.61 -5.32 -2.60
CA GLU A 97 5.83 -5.78 -3.29
C GLU A 97 6.25 -4.80 -4.39
N LEU A 98 5.36 -4.54 -5.36
CA LEU A 98 5.66 -3.70 -6.51
C LEU A 98 5.97 -2.25 -6.12
N LEU A 99 5.25 -1.69 -5.15
CA LEU A 99 5.48 -0.31 -4.71
C LEU A 99 6.87 -0.18 -4.06
N VAL A 100 7.23 -1.11 -3.17
CA VAL A 100 8.54 -1.11 -2.50
C VAL A 100 9.67 -1.33 -3.51
N GLU A 101 9.52 -2.28 -4.45
CA GLU A 101 10.48 -2.51 -5.53
C GLU A 101 10.72 -1.27 -6.42
N ASN A 102 9.71 -0.39 -6.53
CA ASN A 102 9.78 0.85 -7.31
C ASN A 102 10.05 2.10 -6.46
N GLY A 103 10.59 1.94 -5.24
CA GLY A 103 11.08 3.04 -4.42
C GLY A 103 10.02 3.77 -3.60
N ALA A 104 8.91 3.09 -3.27
CA ALA A 104 7.99 3.62 -2.27
C ALA A 104 8.70 3.77 -0.92
N ASP A 105 8.48 4.90 -0.25
CA ASP A 105 9.00 5.14 1.09
C ASP A 105 8.27 4.24 2.10
N ILE A 106 8.98 3.22 2.56
CA ILE A 106 8.48 2.20 3.48
C ILE A 106 8.11 2.77 4.86
N ASN A 107 8.68 3.92 5.21
CA ASN A 107 8.54 4.62 6.49
C ASN A 107 7.73 5.92 6.37
N ALA A 108 7.09 6.16 5.22
CA ALA A 108 6.22 7.31 5.02
C ALA A 108 5.19 7.42 6.15
N LYS A 109 4.93 8.65 6.61
CA LYS A 109 3.93 8.92 7.65
C LYS A 109 2.73 9.64 7.07
N ASP A 110 1.53 9.13 7.36
CA ASP A 110 0.28 9.82 7.07
C ASP A 110 -0.01 10.96 8.06
N LYS A 111 -1.16 11.63 7.93
CA LYS A 111 -1.54 12.76 8.81
C LYS A 111 -1.67 12.39 10.29
N TRP A 112 -1.85 11.10 10.61
CA TRP A 112 -1.90 10.60 11.98
C TRP A 112 -0.56 10.03 12.45
N GLY A 113 0.50 10.22 11.67
CA GLY A 113 1.83 9.71 11.97
C GLY A 113 1.96 8.20 11.78
N LYS A 114 0.94 7.54 11.21
CA LYS A 114 0.96 6.09 10.97
C LYS A 114 1.82 5.81 9.75
N THR A 115 2.57 4.73 9.83
CA THR A 115 3.36 4.17 8.72
C THR A 115 2.59 3.02 8.06
N PRO A 116 3.00 2.54 6.86
CA PRO A 116 2.42 1.34 6.27
C PRO A 116 2.46 0.12 7.21
N LEU A 117 3.50 0.02 8.05
CA LEU A 117 3.61 -1.06 9.04
C LEU A 117 2.54 -0.97 10.14
N HIS A 118 2.15 0.23 10.58
CA HIS A 118 1.00 0.40 11.50
C HIS A 118 -0.28 -0.14 10.88
N ASN A 119 -0.52 0.14 9.59
CA ASN A 119 -1.71 -0.34 8.90
C ASN A 119 -1.71 -1.87 8.76
N ALA A 120 -0.59 -2.48 8.38
CA ALA A 120 -0.48 -3.94 8.31
C ALA A 120 -0.71 -4.60 9.69
N ALA A 121 -0.12 -4.04 10.74
CA ALA A 121 -0.26 -4.52 12.11
C ALA A 121 -1.70 -4.43 12.62
N TYR A 122 -2.36 -3.28 12.44
CA TYR A 122 -3.77 -3.08 12.77
C TYR A 122 -4.71 -4.08 12.06
N LYS A 123 -4.37 -4.45 10.82
CA LYS A 123 -5.14 -5.40 10.00
C LYS A 123 -4.82 -6.86 10.27
N HIS A 124 -3.84 -7.12 11.14
CA HIS A 124 -3.36 -8.45 11.46
C HIS A 124 -2.81 -9.23 10.24
N ASP A 125 -2.22 -8.52 9.27
CA ASP A 125 -1.62 -9.13 8.07
C ASP A 125 -0.14 -9.42 8.32
N TYR A 126 0.17 -10.65 8.76
CA TYR A 126 1.53 -11.03 9.15
C TYR A 126 2.48 -11.09 7.96
N GLU A 127 2.00 -11.56 6.82
CA GLU A 127 2.78 -11.67 5.59
C GLU A 127 3.26 -10.29 5.13
N ILE A 128 2.35 -9.30 5.03
CA ILE A 128 2.71 -7.93 4.66
C ILE A 128 3.59 -7.28 5.73
N ALA A 129 3.24 -7.41 7.02
CA ALA A 129 4.05 -6.83 8.09
C ALA A 129 5.48 -7.40 8.06
N SER A 130 5.63 -8.71 7.86
CA SER A 130 6.92 -9.36 7.72
C SER A 130 7.69 -8.87 6.50
N PHE A 131 7.03 -8.70 5.36
CA PHE A 131 7.67 -8.14 4.16
C PHE A 131 8.18 -6.72 4.40
N LEU A 132 7.34 -5.85 4.99
CA LEU A 132 7.71 -4.47 5.29
C LEU A 132 8.90 -4.39 6.25
N VAL A 133 8.90 -5.21 7.31
CA VAL A 133 10.01 -5.28 8.27
C VAL A 133 11.30 -5.77 7.59
N SER A 134 11.22 -6.81 6.76
CA SER A 134 12.39 -7.27 5.97
C SER A 134 12.88 -6.21 4.99
N GLY A 135 12.00 -5.30 4.54
CA GLY A 135 12.33 -4.15 3.69
C GLY A 135 12.88 -2.94 4.43
N GLY A 136 13.08 -3.01 5.76
CA GLY A 136 13.62 -1.90 6.55
C GLY A 136 12.58 -0.95 7.15
N ALA A 137 11.33 -1.39 7.30
CA ALA A 137 10.33 -0.62 8.04
C ALA A 137 10.74 -0.44 9.51
N ASP A 138 10.65 0.79 10.01
CA ASP A 138 10.91 1.13 11.40
C ASP A 138 9.77 0.61 12.28
N VAL A 139 10.07 -0.45 13.00
CA VAL A 139 9.19 -1.13 13.94
C VAL A 139 8.92 -0.33 15.22
N ASN A 140 9.74 0.68 15.51
CA ASN A 140 9.62 1.55 16.67
C ASN A 140 9.03 2.92 16.31
N ALA A 141 8.71 3.16 15.04
CA ALA A 141 8.06 4.38 14.61
C ALA A 141 6.78 4.58 15.43
N THR A 142 6.58 5.76 16.00
CA THR A 142 5.35 6.09 16.72
C THR A 142 4.40 6.92 15.86
N ASN A 143 3.11 6.63 15.99
CA ASN A 143 2.05 7.49 15.50
C ASN A 143 1.85 8.72 16.42
N ASN A 144 0.87 9.58 16.11
CA ASN A 144 0.59 10.79 16.88
C ASN A 144 0.08 10.53 18.31
N ASP A 145 -0.43 9.32 18.57
CA ASP A 145 -0.87 8.88 19.90
C ASP A 145 0.29 8.24 20.71
N GLY A 146 1.50 8.17 20.13
CA GLY A 146 2.67 7.57 20.76
C GLY A 146 2.69 6.04 20.67
N GLU A 147 1.82 5.43 19.88
CA GLU A 147 1.72 3.98 19.71
C GLU A 147 2.70 3.50 18.63
N THR A 148 3.40 2.39 18.88
CA THR A 148 4.17 1.67 17.84
C THR A 148 3.25 0.81 16.98
N PRO A 149 3.68 0.30 15.81
CA PRO A 149 2.89 -0.68 15.05
C PRO A 149 2.42 -1.85 15.90
N SER A 150 3.27 -2.34 16.80
CA SER A 150 2.93 -3.48 17.68
C SER A 150 1.84 -3.15 18.71
N ASP A 151 1.74 -1.88 19.12
CA ASP A 151 0.72 -1.42 20.08
C ASP A 151 -0.65 -1.26 19.40
N THR A 152 -0.68 -1.00 18.09
CA THR A 152 -1.94 -0.96 17.32
C THR A 152 -2.57 -2.33 17.07
N ILE A 153 -1.90 -3.42 17.45
CA ILE A 153 -2.42 -4.78 17.33
C ILE A 153 -3.47 -5.00 18.42
N SER A 154 -4.73 -5.22 18.02
CA SER A 154 -5.82 -5.55 18.94
C SER A 154 -5.48 -6.72 19.88
N ASN A 155 -5.93 -6.63 21.14
CA ASN A 155 -5.76 -7.64 22.20
C ASN A 155 -6.24 -9.05 21.81
N TYR A 156 -7.03 -9.21 20.74
CA TYR A 156 -7.51 -10.51 20.29
C TYR A 156 -6.49 -11.33 19.50
N ASN A 157 -5.34 -10.75 19.09
CA ASN A 157 -4.36 -11.43 18.24
C ASN A 157 -2.93 -11.41 18.82
N HIS A 158 -2.80 -11.95 20.04
CA HIS A 158 -1.53 -11.99 20.79
C HIS A 158 -0.38 -12.70 20.05
N ARG A 159 -0.68 -13.63 19.14
CA ARG A 159 0.36 -14.36 18.40
C ARG A 159 1.11 -13.44 17.44
N MET A 160 0.41 -12.67 16.62
CA MET A 160 1.06 -11.72 15.72
C MET A 160 1.80 -10.64 16.49
N ALA A 161 1.20 -10.10 17.56
CA ALA A 161 1.89 -9.11 18.41
C ALA A 161 3.19 -9.67 18.99
N ARG A 162 3.18 -10.94 19.44
CA ARG A 162 4.37 -11.62 19.94
C ARG A 162 5.39 -11.85 18.83
N ASP A 163 4.99 -12.41 17.70
CA ASP A 163 5.89 -12.75 16.60
C ASP A 163 6.53 -11.49 15.99
N LEU A 164 5.76 -10.40 15.85
CA LEU A 164 6.28 -9.09 15.45
C LEU A 164 7.30 -8.59 16.49
N LYS A 165 6.95 -8.59 17.79
CA LYS A 165 7.87 -8.20 18.88
C LYS A 165 9.12 -9.07 18.96
N ASP A 166 9.02 -10.36 18.69
CA ASP A 166 10.15 -11.28 18.70
C ASP A 166 11.05 -11.06 17.48
N LYS A 167 10.47 -10.74 16.31
CA LYS A 167 11.23 -10.35 15.12
C LYS A 167 11.90 -8.98 15.29
N MET A 168 11.24 -8.04 15.97
CA MET A 168 11.82 -6.76 16.40
C MET A 168 13.05 -6.97 17.29
N LYS A 169 12.96 -7.86 18.29
CA LYS A 169 14.08 -8.19 19.18
C LYS A 169 15.27 -8.77 18.42
N LYS A 170 15.02 -9.68 17.47
CA LYS A 170 16.09 -10.30 16.69
C LYS A 170 16.85 -9.28 15.83
N LEU A 171 16.14 -8.39 15.14
CA LEU A 171 16.76 -7.36 14.31
C LEU A 171 17.61 -6.38 15.14
N LEU A 172 17.18 -6.03 16.36
CA LEU A 172 17.96 -5.18 17.26
C LEU A 172 19.20 -5.87 17.87
N THR A 173 19.24 -7.20 17.92
CA THR A 173 20.37 -7.95 18.49
C THR A 173 21.43 -8.34 17.46
N GLU A 174 21.14 -8.25 16.16
CA GLU A 174 22.10 -8.57 15.09
C GLU A 174 23.06 -7.40 14.80
N ASP A 175 22.76 -6.19 15.28
CA ASP A 175 23.59 -4.98 15.09
C ASP A 175 24.78 -4.87 16.08
N ASP A 176 24.83 -5.69 17.14
CA ASP A 176 25.86 -5.61 18.19
C ASP A 176 27.07 -6.56 18.00
N ASP A 177 27.06 -7.43 16.97
CA ASP A 177 28.09 -8.47 16.75
C ASP A 177 28.96 -8.26 15.47
N SER A 178 29.07 -7.03 14.95
CA SER A 178 29.93 -6.68 13.79
C SER A 178 31.24 -5.99 14.15
#